data_AF-A0A927ABV9-F1
#
_entry.id   AF-A0A927ABV9-F1
#
_cell.length_a   1.000
_cell.length_b   1.000
_cell.length_c   1.000
_cell.angle_alpha   90.00
_cell.angle_beta   90.00
_cell.angle_gamma   90.00
#
_symmetry.space_group_name_H-M   'P 1'
#
loop_
_entity.id
_entity.type
_entity.pdbx_description
1 polymer ?
#
loop_
_entity_poly.entity_id
_entity_poly.type
_entity_poly.pdbx_seq_one_letter_code
_entity_poly.pdbx_strand_id
1 'polypeptide(L)'
;MVPLSFQLASQRSLTNSDTFLQWFCASVSLEGGVPNLLITSVRPPVVPLTKGDGDSRGLVATDLKHYRLELGLLDLDQLAKHWQLADLIGSNQCCKAYFEQYLLPHLSAPLTLGLDEIDRVFVNLEIADDFFSLLRALHEEAKRREIWKNIRLIVVHSTEVYIPLDVNKSPFNVGLPIELSEFTLPQIEELVRRHRLVLPAESIQSLMALIGGYPFLVRLTLYAIAQP
;
A
#
# COMPACT_ATOMS: atom_id res chain seq x y z
N MET A 1 8.29 -3.30 9.50
CA MET A 1 7.64 -3.27 8.16
C MET A 1 6.34 -2.54 8.33
N VAL A 2 6.05 -1.60 7.45
CA VAL A 2 4.82 -0.82 7.39
C VAL A 2 3.96 -1.38 6.26
N PRO A 3 2.89 -2.13 6.57
CA PRO A 3 1.92 -2.53 5.56
C PRO A 3 1.00 -1.34 5.26
N LEU A 4 0.86 -0.99 3.99
CA LEU A 4 -0.09 0.00 3.51
C LEU A 4 -1.04 -0.69 2.55
N SER A 5 -2.28 -0.89 2.99
CA SER A 5 -3.35 -1.39 2.13
C SER A 5 -4.06 -0.24 1.44
N PHE A 6 -4.16 -0.33 0.12
CA PHE A 6 -4.85 0.66 -0.70
C PHE A 6 -6.37 0.55 -0.59
N GLN A 7 -6.89 -0.46 0.12
CA GLN A 7 -8.30 -0.49 0.54
C GLN A 7 -8.67 0.71 1.42
N LEU A 8 -7.70 1.23 2.19
CA LEU A 8 -7.88 2.39 3.06
C LEU A 8 -7.92 3.72 2.29
N ALA A 9 -7.51 3.73 1.01
CA ALA A 9 -7.62 4.92 0.18
C ALA A 9 -9.10 5.21 -0.10
N SER A 10 -9.54 6.40 0.32
CA SER A 10 -10.88 6.90 0.01
C SER A 10 -11.01 7.24 -1.49
N GLN A 11 -12.23 7.32 -2.01
CA GLN A 11 -12.47 7.82 -3.38
C GLN A 11 -11.90 9.24 -3.58
N ARG A 12 -11.92 10.07 -2.53
CA ARG A 12 -11.35 11.43 -2.56
C ARG A 12 -9.83 11.40 -2.71
N SER A 13 -9.16 10.45 -2.05
CA SER A 13 -7.71 10.25 -2.19
C SER A 13 -7.31 9.76 -3.58
N LEU A 14 -8.23 9.16 -4.34
CA LEU A 14 -8.00 8.65 -5.70
C LEU A 14 -8.52 9.61 -6.80
N THR A 15 -8.73 10.88 -6.46
CA THR A 15 -9.25 11.89 -7.41
C THR A 15 -8.16 12.45 -8.33
N ASN A 16 -6.97 12.72 -7.80
CA ASN A 16 -5.80 13.19 -8.56
C ASN A 16 -4.50 12.81 -7.84
N SER A 17 -3.37 12.87 -8.56
CA SER A 17 -2.05 12.47 -8.05
C SER A 17 -1.59 13.26 -6.83
N ASP A 18 -1.91 14.55 -6.78
CA ASP A 18 -1.50 15.44 -5.68
C ASP A 18 -2.10 15.01 -4.34
N THR A 19 -3.43 14.86 -4.31
CA THR A 19 -4.16 14.42 -3.12
C THR A 19 -3.78 12.99 -2.74
N PHE A 20 -3.58 12.14 -3.73
CA PHE A 20 -3.14 10.76 -3.53
C PHE A 20 -1.76 10.68 -2.87
N LEU A 21 -0.79 11.44 -3.36
CA LEU A 21 0.58 11.40 -2.85
C LEU A 21 0.72 12.04 -1.46
N GLN A 22 -0.10 13.06 -1.16
CA GLN A 22 -0.24 13.57 0.20
C GLN A 22 -0.80 12.50 1.15
N TRP A 23 -1.87 11.81 0.76
CA TRP A 23 -2.43 10.69 1.53
C TRP A 23 -1.41 9.57 1.74
N PHE A 24 -0.65 9.22 0.71
CA PHE A 24 0.39 8.20 0.78
C PHE A 24 1.47 8.57 1.80
N CYS A 25 2.01 9.80 1.75
CA CYS A 25 3.01 10.28 2.69
C CYS A 25 2.51 10.28 4.15
N ALA A 26 1.29 10.77 4.36
CA ALA A 26 0.68 10.79 5.69
C ALA A 26 0.48 9.37 6.24
N SER A 27 -0.01 8.45 5.40
CA SER A 27 -0.26 7.06 5.81
C SER A 27 1.02 6.32 6.17
N VAL A 28 2.09 6.50 5.37
CA VAL A 28 3.40 5.91 5.65
C VAL A 28 3.98 6.44 6.97
N SER A 29 3.81 7.73 7.24
CA SER A 29 4.36 8.36 8.44
C SER A 29 3.63 7.91 9.70
N LEU A 30 2.29 7.80 9.63
CA LEU A 30 1.44 7.28 10.70
C LEU A 30 1.83 5.86 11.11
N GLU A 31 1.93 4.95 10.14
CA GLU A 31 2.26 3.54 10.37
C GLU A 31 3.76 3.31 10.65
N GLY A 32 4.62 4.22 10.18
CA GLY A 32 6.08 4.18 10.34
C GLY A 32 6.58 4.46 11.75
N GLY A 33 5.70 4.86 12.67
CA GLY A 33 6.05 5.07 14.08
C GLY A 33 7.06 6.20 14.30
N VAL A 34 6.99 7.26 13.48
CA VAL A 34 7.81 8.46 13.71
C VAL A 34 7.48 8.98 15.12
N PRO A 35 8.47 9.21 16.01
CA PRO A 35 8.29 9.28 17.48
C PRO A 35 7.26 10.27 18.04
N ASN A 36 6.72 11.17 17.23
CA ASN A 36 5.66 12.10 17.62
C ASN A 36 4.22 11.56 17.40
N LEU A 37 4.05 10.29 17.05
CA LEU A 37 2.75 9.72 16.63
C LEU A 37 2.16 8.66 17.59
N LEU A 38 2.70 8.52 18.81
CA LEU A 38 2.06 7.65 19.80
C LEU A 38 0.80 8.30 20.39
N ILE A 39 -0.33 8.20 19.68
CA ILE A 39 -1.64 8.19 20.32
C ILE A 39 -2.44 6.97 19.84
N THR A 40 -2.58 6.05 20.78
CA THR A 40 -3.54 4.96 20.91
C THR A 40 -4.72 4.94 19.94
N SER A 41 -4.83 3.84 19.19
CA SER A 41 -6.10 3.15 18.83
C SER A 41 -7.32 4.06 18.63
N VAL A 42 -7.44 4.68 17.45
CA VAL A 42 -8.74 5.11 16.93
C VAL A 42 -8.84 4.65 15.49
N ARG A 43 -9.67 3.63 15.25
CA ARG A 43 -10.15 3.33 13.89
C ARG A 43 -10.96 4.53 13.40
N PRO A 44 -10.75 5.06 12.19
CA PRO A 44 -11.58 6.15 11.68
C PRO A 44 -13.02 5.64 11.48
N PRO A 45 -14.05 6.42 11.87
CA PRO A 45 -15.44 6.07 11.63
C PRO A 45 -15.80 6.32 10.15
N VAL A 46 -16.62 5.44 9.58
CA VAL A 46 -17.17 5.59 8.23
C VAL A 46 -18.27 6.66 8.28
N VAL A 47 -18.04 7.84 7.69
CA VAL A 47 -19.05 8.90 7.58
C VAL A 47 -19.65 8.92 6.15
N PRO A 48 -20.99 9.02 5.99
CA PRO A 48 -21.65 8.95 4.68
C PRO A 48 -21.43 10.21 3.84
N LEU A 49 -21.32 10.02 2.53
CA LEU A 49 -21.16 11.05 1.50
C LEU A 49 -22.39 11.96 1.42
N THR A 50 -22.23 13.25 1.67
CA THR A 50 -23.15 14.29 1.17
C THR A 50 -22.46 15.11 0.09
N LYS A 51 -23.11 15.20 -1.08
CA LYS A 51 -22.67 15.95 -2.26
C LYS A 51 -22.49 17.44 -1.97
N GLY A 52 -21.43 18.03 -2.52
CA GLY A 52 -21.23 19.48 -2.58
C GLY A 52 -20.18 19.87 -3.62
N ASP A 53 -20.70 20.38 -4.73
CA ASP A 53 -20.20 21.26 -5.80
C ASP A 53 -18.70 21.53 -6.01
N GLY A 54 -18.33 21.51 -7.30
CA GLY A 54 -16.98 21.66 -7.80
C GLY A 54 -16.46 23.09 -7.81
N ASP A 55 -15.25 23.25 -7.29
CA ASP A 55 -14.32 24.31 -7.67
C ASP A 55 -12.90 23.71 -7.67
N SER A 56 -12.22 23.82 -8.81
CA SER A 56 -10.90 23.23 -9.08
C SER A 56 -9.80 24.14 -8.53
N ARG A 57 -9.73 24.25 -7.20
CA ARG A 57 -8.61 24.88 -6.50
C ARG A 57 -8.08 23.89 -5.47
N GLY A 58 -6.77 23.65 -5.50
CA GLY A 58 -6.07 22.78 -4.57
C GLY A 58 -6.49 23.05 -3.12
N LEU A 59 -6.48 21.97 -2.34
CA LEU A 59 -6.89 21.88 -0.93
C LEU A 59 -6.81 23.23 -0.20
N VAL A 60 -7.96 23.88 -0.02
CA VAL A 60 -8.05 25.10 0.78
C VAL A 60 -7.79 24.75 2.23
N ALA A 61 -7.17 25.65 3.00
CA ALA A 61 -6.79 25.46 4.41
C ALA A 61 -7.93 24.95 5.35
N THR A 62 -9.17 24.96 4.89
CA THR A 62 -10.36 24.40 5.54
C THR A 62 -10.46 22.87 5.40
N ASP A 63 -10.03 22.29 4.28
CA ASP A 63 -10.01 20.84 4.05
C ASP A 63 -8.97 20.15 4.93
N LEU A 64 -7.80 20.77 5.08
CA LEU A 64 -6.75 20.32 5.99
C LEU A 64 -7.21 20.29 7.45
N LYS A 65 -8.13 21.20 7.85
CA LYS A 65 -8.75 21.18 9.18
C LYS A 65 -9.73 20.02 9.39
N HIS A 66 -10.36 19.52 8.33
CA HIS A 66 -11.24 18.36 8.40
C HIS A 66 -10.43 17.06 8.51
N TYR A 67 -9.36 16.92 7.71
CA TYR A 67 -8.34 15.89 7.90
C TYR A 67 -7.70 15.98 9.30
N ARG A 68 -7.68 17.17 9.90
CA ARG A 68 -7.14 17.44 11.24
C ARG A 68 -7.89 16.78 12.38
N LEU A 69 -9.19 16.51 12.20
CA LEU A 69 -10.00 15.82 13.22
C LEU A 69 -9.94 14.29 13.09
N GLU A 70 -9.66 13.76 11.89
CA GLU A 70 -9.66 12.32 11.62
C GLU A 70 -8.29 11.64 11.83
N LEU A 71 -7.17 12.39 11.80
CA LEU A 71 -5.81 11.80 11.79
C LEU A 71 -4.85 12.24 12.91
N GLY A 72 -5.30 12.91 13.99
CA GLY A 72 -4.54 13.15 15.24
C GLY A 72 -3.07 13.59 15.07
N LEU A 73 -2.80 14.91 15.00
CA LEU A 73 -1.67 15.41 14.21
C LEU A 73 -0.54 16.17 14.90
N LEU A 74 0.68 15.75 14.54
CA LEU A 74 1.88 16.59 14.42
C LEU A 74 2.50 16.56 13.00
N ASP A 75 1.99 15.72 12.09
CA ASP A 75 2.67 15.39 10.83
C ASP A 75 2.19 16.16 9.58
N LEU A 76 0.93 16.64 9.59
CA LEU A 76 0.39 17.44 8.48
C LEU A 76 1.11 18.77 8.30
N ASP A 77 1.70 19.35 9.35
CA ASP A 77 2.43 20.61 9.22
C ASP A 77 3.70 20.43 8.37
N GLN A 78 4.38 19.29 8.51
CA GLN A 78 5.56 18.99 7.70
C GLN A 78 5.15 18.60 6.29
N LEU A 79 4.11 17.79 6.12
CA LEU A 79 3.57 17.48 4.81
C LEU A 79 3.18 18.76 4.05
N ALA A 80 2.43 19.65 4.68
CA ALA A 80 2.00 20.92 4.10
C ALA A 80 3.18 21.81 3.71
N LYS A 81 4.26 21.84 4.52
CA LYS A 81 5.50 22.58 4.18
C LYS A 81 6.16 22.04 2.92
N HIS A 82 6.26 20.72 2.77
CA HIS A 82 6.89 20.10 1.60
C HIS A 82 6.03 20.23 0.32
N TRP A 83 4.72 20.46 0.48
CA TRP A 83 3.78 20.65 -0.62
C TRP A 83 3.60 22.10 -1.08
N GLN A 84 4.23 23.08 -0.41
CA GLN A 84 4.13 24.50 -0.79
C GLN A 84 4.62 24.81 -2.21
N LEU A 85 5.54 23.99 -2.72
CA LEU A 85 6.15 24.16 -4.04
C LEU A 85 5.61 23.15 -5.06
N ALA A 86 4.50 22.45 -4.78
CA ALA A 86 3.95 21.43 -5.67
C ALA A 86 3.70 21.96 -7.09
N ASP A 87 3.22 23.19 -7.24
CA ASP A 87 3.01 23.84 -8.54
C ASP A 87 4.31 24.09 -9.33
N LEU A 88 5.46 24.15 -8.64
CA LEU A 88 6.76 24.44 -9.23
C LEU A 88 7.56 23.17 -9.54
N ILE A 89 7.55 22.19 -8.63
CA ILE A 89 8.42 21.00 -8.71
C ILE A 89 7.66 19.69 -8.93
N GLY A 90 6.32 19.72 -8.84
CA GLY A 90 5.46 18.57 -8.98
C GLY A 90 5.35 17.71 -7.73
N SER A 91 4.20 17.04 -7.58
CA SER A 91 3.87 16.21 -6.42
C SER A 91 4.84 15.06 -6.16
N ASN A 92 5.38 14.43 -7.21
CA ASN A 92 6.39 13.37 -7.07
C ASN A 92 7.67 13.90 -6.40
N GLN A 93 8.12 15.10 -6.75
CA GLN A 93 9.30 15.69 -6.14
C GLN A 93 9.03 16.14 -4.71
N CYS A 94 7.82 16.65 -4.42
CA CYS A 94 7.38 16.93 -3.05
C CYS A 94 7.38 15.66 -2.18
N CYS A 95 6.84 14.55 -2.70
CA CYS A 95 6.87 13.26 -2.01
C CYS A 95 8.31 12.80 -1.72
N LYS A 96 9.20 12.87 -2.72
CA LYS A 96 10.62 12.53 -2.55
C LYS A 96 11.28 13.41 -1.48
N ALA A 97 11.06 14.71 -1.54
CA ALA A 97 11.62 15.66 -0.58
C ALA A 97 11.12 15.38 0.84
N TYR A 98 9.82 15.11 1.01
CA TYR A 98 9.23 14.74 2.29
C TYR A 98 9.89 13.48 2.87
N PHE A 99 10.05 12.44 2.05
CA PHE A 99 10.71 11.21 2.48
C PHE A 99 12.16 11.48 2.88
N GLU A 100 12.90 12.19 2.05
CA GLU A 100 14.34 12.38 2.22
C GLU A 100 14.71 13.34 3.36
N GLN A 101 13.98 14.45 3.48
CA GLN A 101 14.33 15.54 4.40
C GLN A 101 13.65 15.38 5.76
N TYR A 102 12.52 14.69 5.80
CA TYR A 102 11.73 14.54 7.00
C TYR A 102 11.56 13.08 7.41
N LEU A 103 10.91 12.22 6.63
CA LEU A 103 10.57 10.87 7.10
C LEU A 103 11.82 10.05 7.45
N LEU A 104 12.72 9.82 6.50
CA LEU A 104 13.86 8.90 6.66
C LEU A 104 14.87 9.33 7.74
N PRO A 105 15.22 10.62 7.89
CA PRO A 105 16.09 11.05 8.98
C PRO A 105 15.52 10.78 10.38
N HIS A 106 14.20 10.68 10.51
CA HIS A 106 13.53 10.45 11.80
C HIS A 106 13.26 8.96 12.09
N LEU A 107 13.61 8.05 11.18
CA LEU A 107 13.47 6.62 11.42
C LEU A 107 14.74 6.04 12.05
N SER A 108 14.57 5.23 13.09
CA SER A 108 15.68 4.55 13.78
C SER A 108 16.13 3.26 13.08
N ALA A 109 15.43 2.83 12.03
CA ALA A 109 15.71 1.62 11.27
C ALA A 109 15.25 1.77 9.81
N PRO A 110 15.76 0.95 8.87
CA PRO A 110 15.29 0.94 7.50
C PRO A 110 13.77 0.72 7.38
N LEU A 111 13.13 1.55 6.58
CA LEU A 111 11.72 1.48 6.24
C LEU A 111 11.47 0.37 5.22
N THR A 112 10.68 -0.63 5.58
CA THR A 112 10.14 -1.59 4.60
C THR A 112 8.67 -1.33 4.41
N LEU A 113 8.26 -0.88 3.22
CA LEU A 113 6.89 -0.62 2.83
C LEU A 113 6.31 -1.82 2.07
N GLY A 114 5.25 -2.42 2.61
CA GLY A 114 4.42 -3.37 1.88
C GLY A 114 3.23 -2.65 1.28
N LEU A 115 3.17 -2.51 -0.04
CA LEU A 115 2.06 -1.89 -0.75
C LEU A 115 1.11 -3.00 -1.20
N ASP A 116 -0.03 -3.10 -0.52
CA ASP A 116 -1.04 -4.11 -0.78
C ASP A 116 -2.22 -3.54 -1.58
N GLU A 117 -2.81 -4.38 -2.43
CA GLU A 117 -3.89 -4.04 -3.37
C GLU A 117 -3.61 -2.80 -4.21
N ILE A 118 -2.37 -2.67 -4.68
CA ILE A 118 -1.95 -1.51 -5.48
C ILE A 118 -2.77 -1.37 -6.77
N ASP A 119 -3.39 -2.46 -7.25
CA ASP A 119 -4.31 -2.48 -8.38
C ASP A 119 -5.45 -1.45 -8.26
N ARG A 120 -5.79 -0.98 -7.05
CA ARG A 120 -6.84 0.04 -6.87
C ARG A 120 -6.48 1.41 -7.46
N VAL A 121 -5.20 1.73 -7.62
CA VAL A 121 -4.79 3.00 -8.27
C VAL A 121 -5.12 2.99 -9.76
N PHE A 122 -5.33 1.81 -10.35
CA PHE A 122 -5.64 1.64 -11.77
C PHE A 122 -6.95 2.30 -12.20
N VAL A 123 -7.84 2.58 -11.25
CA VAL A 123 -9.09 3.33 -11.50
C VAL A 123 -8.80 4.72 -12.07
N ASN A 124 -7.63 5.29 -11.76
CA ASN A 124 -7.18 6.57 -12.29
C ASN A 124 -5.78 6.42 -12.91
N LEU A 125 -5.71 6.44 -14.25
CA LEU A 125 -4.48 6.21 -14.99
C LEU A 125 -3.41 7.29 -14.76
N GLU A 126 -3.81 8.53 -14.43
CA GLU A 126 -2.88 9.60 -14.08
C GLU A 126 -2.18 9.30 -12.76
N ILE A 127 -2.95 8.91 -11.74
CA ILE A 127 -2.42 8.48 -10.44
C ILE A 127 -1.51 7.26 -10.62
N ALA A 128 -1.94 6.28 -11.41
CA ALA A 128 -1.14 5.10 -11.68
C ALA A 128 0.21 5.46 -12.32
N ASP A 129 0.22 6.26 -13.40
CA ASP A 129 1.45 6.67 -14.08
C ASP A 129 2.40 7.45 -13.15
N ASP A 130 1.87 8.43 -12.40
CA ASP A 130 2.67 9.23 -11.48
C ASP A 130 3.21 8.40 -10.31
N PHE A 131 2.37 7.57 -9.69
CA PHE A 131 2.76 6.80 -8.52
C PHE A 131 3.76 5.70 -8.88
N PHE A 132 3.57 5.01 -10.01
CA PHE A 132 4.54 4.01 -10.47
C PHE A 132 5.87 4.63 -10.88
N SER A 133 5.83 5.79 -11.51
CA SER A 133 7.04 6.59 -11.77
C SER A 133 7.77 6.93 -10.48
N LEU A 134 7.05 7.31 -9.42
CA LEU A 134 7.62 7.56 -8.10
C LEU A 134 8.28 6.30 -7.52
N LEU A 135 7.57 5.17 -7.46
CA LEU A 135 8.12 3.93 -6.89
C LEU A 135 9.41 3.50 -7.60
N ARG A 136 9.43 3.59 -8.93
CA ARG A 136 10.62 3.34 -9.73
C ARG A 136 11.74 4.33 -9.38
N ALA A 137 11.44 5.62 -9.28
CA ALA A 137 12.41 6.63 -8.90
C ALA A 137 13.03 6.32 -7.53
N LEU A 138 12.22 5.95 -6.53
CA LEU A 138 12.73 5.58 -5.20
C LEU A 138 13.69 4.38 -5.27
N HIS A 139 13.35 3.37 -6.06
CA HIS A 139 14.22 2.21 -6.29
C HIS A 139 15.56 2.61 -6.94
N GLU A 140 15.54 3.49 -7.95
CA GLU A 140 16.78 3.94 -8.60
C GLU A 140 17.64 4.82 -7.69
N GLU A 141 17.03 5.66 -6.85
CA GLU A 141 17.74 6.46 -5.84
C GLU A 141 18.45 5.56 -4.82
N ALA A 142 17.80 4.46 -4.40
CA ALA A 142 18.39 3.49 -3.46
C ALA A 142 19.66 2.83 -4.00
N LYS A 143 19.85 2.75 -5.32
CA LYS A 143 21.10 2.24 -5.92
C LYS A 143 22.27 3.21 -5.79
N ARG A 144 21.99 4.52 -5.66
CA ARG A 144 22.99 5.59 -5.80
C ARG A 144 23.25 6.37 -4.52
N ARG A 145 22.25 6.48 -3.64
CA ARG A 145 22.27 7.38 -2.48
C ARG A 145 22.01 6.62 -1.19
N GLU A 146 22.89 6.83 -0.20
CA GLU A 146 22.87 6.08 1.06
C GLU A 146 21.55 6.22 1.84
N ILE A 147 20.96 7.41 1.87
CA ILE A 147 19.68 7.63 2.58
C ILE A 147 18.54 6.78 2.00
N TRP A 148 18.53 6.57 0.69
CA TRP A 148 17.48 5.82 0.00
C TRP A 148 17.67 4.30 0.09
N LYS A 149 18.87 3.81 0.43
CA LYS A 149 19.10 2.38 0.77
C LYS A 149 18.33 1.94 2.01
N ASN A 150 17.89 2.88 2.84
CA ASN A 150 17.05 2.62 3.99
C ASN A 150 15.58 2.39 3.62
N ILE A 151 15.20 2.40 2.33
CA ILE A 151 13.85 2.04 1.89
C ILE A 151 13.87 0.71 1.16
N ARG A 152 12.93 -0.16 1.52
CA ARG A 152 12.61 -1.39 0.82
C ARG A 152 11.15 -1.37 0.44
N LEU A 153 10.84 -1.67 -0.83
CA LEU A 153 9.49 -1.73 -1.34
C LEU A 153 9.13 -3.20 -1.58
N ILE A 154 7.96 -3.62 -1.10
CA ILE A 154 7.30 -4.86 -1.45
C ILE A 154 5.99 -4.45 -2.10
N VAL A 155 5.81 -4.77 -3.37
CA VAL A 155 4.59 -4.42 -4.13
C VAL A 155 3.81 -5.70 -4.36
N VAL A 156 2.57 -5.73 -3.86
CA VAL A 156 1.65 -6.85 -4.01
C VAL A 156 0.55 -6.43 -4.97
N HIS A 157 0.35 -7.23 -6.01
CA HIS A 157 -0.72 -7.03 -6.98
C HIS A 157 -1.33 -8.38 -7.34
N SER A 158 -2.61 -8.34 -7.73
CA SER A 158 -3.45 -9.53 -7.94
C SER A 158 -3.79 -9.75 -9.41
N THR A 159 -3.63 -8.74 -10.26
CA THR A 159 -4.15 -8.77 -11.62
C THR A 159 -3.08 -8.97 -12.69
N GLU A 160 -3.47 -9.69 -13.76
CA GLU A 160 -2.85 -9.65 -15.10
C GLU A 160 -3.25 -8.40 -15.89
N VAL A 161 -3.90 -7.40 -15.26
CA VAL A 161 -4.36 -6.19 -15.95
C VAL A 161 -3.15 -5.31 -16.21
N TYR A 162 -2.48 -5.60 -17.32
CA TYR A 162 -1.48 -4.74 -17.92
C TYR A 162 -2.16 -3.43 -18.33
N ILE A 163 -2.14 -2.44 -17.43
CA ILE A 163 -2.21 -1.05 -17.89
C ILE A 163 -1.01 -0.87 -18.83
N PRO A 164 -1.19 -0.20 -19.99
CA PRO A 164 -0.07 0.24 -20.79
C PRO A 164 0.74 1.27 -19.99
N LEU A 165 1.71 0.77 -19.21
CA LEU A 165 2.70 1.56 -18.51
C LEU A 165 3.92 1.68 -19.41
N ASP A 166 4.47 2.89 -19.51
CA ASP A 166 5.79 3.09 -20.11
C ASP A 166 6.80 2.20 -19.38
N VAL A 167 7.56 1.42 -20.14
CA VAL A 167 8.60 0.51 -19.63
C VAL A 167 9.59 1.27 -18.73
N ASN A 168 9.84 2.54 -19.01
CA ASN A 168 10.73 3.41 -18.26
C ASN A 168 10.11 4.00 -16.99
N LYS A 169 8.81 3.81 -16.78
CA LYS A 169 8.06 4.26 -15.59
C LYS A 169 7.61 3.10 -14.71
N SER A 170 7.45 1.91 -15.28
CA SER A 170 7.03 0.72 -14.55
C SER A 170 8.02 0.33 -13.44
N PRO A 171 7.55 0.10 -12.20
CA PRO A 171 8.36 -0.47 -11.13
C PRO A 171 8.42 -2.01 -11.20
N PHE A 172 7.54 -2.64 -11.99
CA PHE A 172 7.40 -4.10 -12.04
C PHE A 172 8.56 -4.80 -12.77
N ASN A 173 9.36 -4.06 -13.55
CA ASN A 173 10.49 -4.60 -14.31
C ASN A 173 11.87 -4.38 -13.67
N VAL A 174 11.94 -3.74 -12.49
CA VAL A 174 13.21 -3.42 -11.82
C VAL A 174 13.42 -4.17 -10.49
N GLY A 175 12.36 -4.76 -9.94
CA GLY A 175 12.41 -5.52 -8.68
C GLY A 175 12.66 -7.01 -8.88
N LEU A 176 12.63 -7.75 -7.76
CA LEU A 176 12.62 -9.22 -7.75
C LEU A 176 11.16 -9.70 -7.81
N PRO A 177 10.70 -10.30 -8.92
CA PRO A 177 9.36 -10.88 -8.98
C PRO A 177 9.28 -12.15 -8.12
N ILE A 178 8.21 -12.26 -7.33
CA ILE A 178 7.87 -13.47 -6.59
C ILE A 178 6.47 -13.87 -7.01
N GLU A 179 6.36 -14.98 -7.74
CA GLU A 179 5.08 -15.56 -8.12
C GLU A 179 4.56 -16.46 -7.01
N LEU A 180 3.34 -16.18 -6.54
CA LEU A 180 2.66 -17.01 -5.54
C LEU A 180 1.76 -18.00 -6.25
N SER A 181 2.29 -19.20 -6.49
CA SER A 181 1.54 -20.29 -7.12
C SER A 181 0.57 -20.96 -6.15
N GLU A 182 -0.35 -21.73 -6.73
CA GLU A 182 -1.20 -22.66 -6.00
C GLU A 182 -0.40 -23.66 -5.17
N PHE A 183 -0.99 -24.15 -4.08
CA PHE A 183 -0.41 -25.20 -3.27
C PHE A 183 -0.35 -26.53 -4.03
N THR A 184 0.80 -27.16 -3.94
CA THR A 184 0.99 -28.56 -4.34
C THR A 184 0.36 -29.52 -3.31
N LEU A 185 0.09 -30.75 -3.71
CA LEU A 185 -0.44 -31.78 -2.81
C LEU A 185 0.41 -31.93 -1.51
N PRO A 186 1.76 -32.00 -1.55
CA PRO A 186 2.57 -32.04 -0.32
C PRO A 186 2.43 -30.78 0.55
N GLN A 187 2.20 -29.61 -0.04
CA GLN A 187 1.97 -28.38 0.72
C GLN A 187 0.59 -28.38 1.40
N ILE A 188 -0.44 -28.97 0.77
CA ILE A 188 -1.75 -29.16 1.40
C ILE A 188 -1.64 -30.16 2.56
N GLU A 189 -0.93 -31.28 2.38
CA GLU A 189 -0.68 -32.27 3.45
C GLU A 189 0.03 -31.62 4.66
N GLU A 190 1.06 -30.82 4.40
CA GLU A 190 1.75 -30.05 5.43
C GLU A 190 0.82 -29.03 6.10
N LEU A 191 -0.07 -28.38 5.35
CA LEU A 191 -1.03 -27.43 5.89
C LEU A 191 -2.05 -28.13 6.80
N VAL A 192 -2.61 -29.27 6.38
CA VAL A 192 -3.49 -30.13 7.19
C VAL A 192 -2.83 -30.48 8.53
N ARG A 193 -1.55 -30.89 8.48
CA ARG A 193 -0.75 -31.22 9.67
C ARG A 193 -0.58 -30.01 10.59
N ARG A 194 -0.30 -28.81 10.05
CA ARG A 194 -0.18 -27.56 10.82
C ARG A 194 -1.49 -27.14 11.47
N HIS A 195 -2.61 -27.41 10.82
CA HIS A 195 -3.95 -27.21 11.36
C HIS A 195 -4.37 -28.30 12.35
N ARG A 196 -3.52 -29.30 12.61
CA ARG A 196 -3.78 -30.44 13.52
C ARG A 196 -5.03 -31.25 13.15
N LEU A 197 -5.38 -31.25 11.86
CA LEU A 197 -6.46 -32.07 11.33
C LEU A 197 -5.93 -33.46 10.99
N VAL A 198 -6.78 -34.46 11.17
CA VAL A 198 -6.47 -35.85 10.80
C VAL A 198 -7.35 -36.20 9.61
N LEU A 199 -6.79 -36.05 8.40
CA LEU A 199 -7.47 -36.39 7.15
C LEU A 199 -6.77 -37.58 6.48
N PRO A 200 -7.53 -38.57 5.98
CA PRO A 200 -6.98 -39.60 5.10
C PRO A 200 -6.36 -38.98 3.85
N ALA A 201 -5.30 -39.59 3.31
CA ALA A 201 -4.65 -39.13 2.08
C ALA A 201 -5.63 -39.03 0.90
N GLU A 202 -6.59 -39.95 0.80
CA GLU A 202 -7.66 -39.93 -0.21
C GLU A 202 -8.54 -38.68 -0.12
N SER A 203 -8.81 -38.17 1.09
CA SER A 203 -9.57 -36.94 1.29
C SER A 203 -8.77 -35.72 0.83
N ILE A 204 -7.46 -35.71 1.06
CA ILE A 204 -6.58 -34.62 0.61
C ILE A 204 -6.46 -34.63 -0.92
N GLN A 205 -6.36 -35.80 -1.54
CA GLN A 205 -6.40 -35.95 -3.00
C GLN A 205 -7.74 -35.50 -3.58
N SER A 206 -8.85 -35.84 -2.93
CA SER A 206 -10.19 -35.42 -3.35
C SER A 206 -10.35 -33.90 -3.24
N LEU A 207 -9.82 -33.28 -2.18
CA LEU A 207 -9.79 -31.83 -2.01
C LEU A 207 -9.00 -31.18 -3.14
N MET A 208 -7.78 -31.65 -3.41
CA MET A 208 -6.95 -31.17 -4.51
C MET A 208 -7.66 -31.30 -5.87
N ALA A 209 -8.38 -32.40 -6.12
CA ALA A 209 -9.11 -32.61 -7.37
C ALA A 209 -10.32 -31.68 -7.51
N LEU A 210 -10.96 -31.28 -6.40
CA LEU A 210 -12.17 -30.45 -6.41
C LEU A 210 -11.87 -28.96 -6.50
N ILE A 211 -10.89 -28.49 -5.74
CA ILE A 211 -10.61 -27.05 -5.58
C ILE A 211 -9.17 -26.67 -5.95
N GLY A 212 -8.41 -27.58 -6.57
CA GLY A 212 -7.02 -27.36 -6.91
C GLY A 212 -6.15 -27.04 -5.69
N GLY A 213 -5.09 -26.27 -5.92
CA GLY A 213 -4.21 -25.78 -4.86
C GLY A 213 -4.54 -24.37 -4.39
N TYR A 214 -5.69 -23.80 -4.77
CA TYR A 214 -6.03 -22.41 -4.49
C TYR A 214 -5.98 -22.10 -2.98
N PRO A 215 -5.01 -21.29 -2.50
CA PRO A 215 -4.75 -21.14 -1.06
C PRO A 215 -5.98 -20.71 -0.26
N PHE A 216 -6.81 -19.83 -0.82
CA PHE A 216 -8.05 -19.39 -0.20
C PHE A 216 -9.06 -20.53 -0.02
N LEU A 217 -9.33 -21.30 -1.09
CA LEU A 217 -10.30 -22.39 -1.05
C LEU A 217 -9.82 -23.55 -0.16
N VAL A 218 -8.52 -23.86 -0.21
CA VAL A 218 -7.92 -24.88 0.66
C VAL A 218 -8.12 -24.48 2.12
N ARG A 219 -7.77 -23.24 2.48
CA ARG A 219 -7.92 -22.74 3.85
C ARG A 219 -9.37 -22.70 4.30
N LEU A 220 -10.29 -22.28 3.44
CA LEU A 220 -11.73 -22.26 3.71
C LEU A 220 -12.27 -23.68 3.98
N THR A 221 -11.85 -24.65 3.18
CA THR A 221 -12.25 -26.06 3.32
C THR A 221 -11.74 -26.64 4.64
N LEU A 222 -10.45 -26.45 4.95
CA LEU A 222 -9.88 -26.91 6.21
C LEU A 222 -10.55 -26.25 7.42
N TYR A 223 -10.90 -24.96 7.31
CA TYR A 223 -11.65 -24.26 8.36
C TYR A 223 -13.04 -24.87 8.57
N ALA A 224 -13.77 -25.15 7.48
CA ALA A 224 -15.08 -25.79 7.57
C ALA A 224 -15.00 -27.20 8.17
N ILE A 225 -13.98 -27.99 7.83
CA ILE A 225 -13.76 -29.32 8.40
C ILE A 225 -13.40 -29.25 9.90
N ALA A 226 -12.70 -28.20 10.32
CA ALA A 226 -12.32 -28.01 11.71
C ALA A 226 -13.50 -27.55 12.60
N GLN A 227 -14.61 -27.09 12.00
CA GLN A 227 -15.81 -26.73 12.76
C GLN A 227 -16.61 -27.97 13.14
N PRO A 228 -17.08 -28.07 14.40
CA PRO A 228 -17.90 -29.17 14.87
C PRO A 228 -19.34 -29.16 14.34
#